data_AF-K9D0R0-F1
#
_entry.id   AF-K9D0R0-F1
#
_cell.length_a   1.000
_cell.length_b   1.000
_cell.length_c   1.000
_cell.angle_alpha   90.00
_cell.angle_beta   90.00
_cell.angle_gamma   90.00
#
_symmetry.space_group_name_H-M   'P 1'
#
loop_
_entity.id
_entity.type
_entity.pdbx_description
1 polymer ?
#
loop_
_entity_poly.entity_id
_entity_poly.type
_entity_poly.pdbx_seq_one_letter_code
_entity_poly.pdbx_strand_id
1 'polypeptide(L)'
;MSPSSFGFEPWKFVIIEKQSIKDKLFPVSWGAQNSLSGASHFMIILARKKADTVADADYITHIMKDIKHMPEDVQNMMRGAYGNFQTNDFKLIDSDRAMFDWASKQIYIALGNMLTTAAMLGVDSCPIEGFNIEKVEEILSL
;
A
#
# COMPACT_ATOMS: atom_id res chain seq x y z
N MET A 1 -6.74 11.41 -4.71
CA MET A 1 -5.76 12.06 -3.81
C MET A 1 -6.04 11.59 -2.38
N SER A 2 -5.37 10.54 -1.93
CA SER A 2 -5.60 9.99 -0.59
C SER A 2 -4.53 10.48 0.36
N PRO A 3 -4.88 10.95 1.57
CA PRO A 3 -3.88 11.35 2.55
C PRO A 3 -3.18 10.11 3.12
N SER A 4 -1.95 10.29 3.57
CA SER A 4 -1.20 9.30 4.35
C SER A 4 -0.40 10.01 5.44
N SER A 5 -0.11 9.32 6.54
CA SER A 5 0.76 9.84 7.59
C SER A 5 2.12 10.29 7.00
N PHE A 6 2.54 11.53 7.32
CA PHE A 6 3.69 12.24 6.72
C PHE A 6 3.63 12.43 5.19
N GLY A 7 2.57 11.98 4.52
CA GLY A 7 2.40 12.06 3.08
C GLY A 7 3.43 11.22 2.31
N PHE A 8 3.89 10.10 2.86
CA PHE A 8 4.86 9.22 2.18
C PHE A 8 4.23 8.13 1.33
N GLU A 9 2.90 8.02 1.35
CA GLU A 9 2.14 7.22 0.40
C GLU A 9 2.70 5.79 0.25
N PRO A 10 2.77 4.98 1.32
CA PRO A 10 3.51 3.71 1.32
C PRO A 10 2.76 2.58 0.59
N TRP A 11 2.18 2.90 -0.55
CA TRP A 11 1.35 2.03 -1.37
C TRP A 11 1.93 1.82 -2.78
N LYS A 12 1.59 0.68 -3.37
CA LYS A 12 1.70 0.44 -4.80
C LYS A 12 0.43 -0.22 -5.29
N PHE A 13 -0.13 0.27 -6.40
CA PHE A 13 -1.32 -0.28 -7.03
C PHE A 13 -0.91 -1.15 -8.20
N VAL A 14 -1.35 -2.41 -8.22
CA VAL A 14 -1.04 -3.36 -9.29
C VAL A 14 -2.34 -3.83 -9.93
N ILE A 15 -2.55 -3.45 -11.18
CA ILE A 15 -3.69 -3.94 -11.98
C ILE A 15 -3.32 -5.30 -12.57
N ILE A 16 -4.14 -6.30 -12.31
CA ILE A 16 -3.95 -7.68 -12.80
C ILE A 16 -4.74 -7.84 -14.09
N GLU A 17 -4.06 -7.67 -15.22
CA GLU A 17 -4.67 -7.82 -16.55
C GLU A 17 -4.55 -9.25 -17.10
N LYS A 18 -3.43 -9.93 -16.81
CA LYS A 18 -3.14 -11.27 -17.35
C LYS A 18 -4.08 -12.33 -16.77
N GLN A 19 -4.85 -12.98 -17.63
CA GLN A 19 -5.76 -14.06 -17.25
C GLN A 19 -5.02 -15.20 -16.54
N SER A 20 -3.82 -15.55 -17.00
CA SER A 20 -2.98 -16.59 -16.37
C SER A 20 -2.64 -16.32 -14.91
N ILE A 21 -2.61 -15.04 -14.48
CA ILE A 21 -2.40 -14.67 -13.08
C ILE A 21 -3.73 -14.75 -12.32
N LYS A 22 -4.83 -14.28 -12.91
CA LYS A 22 -6.18 -14.41 -12.33
C LYS A 22 -6.54 -15.88 -12.06
N ASP A 23 -6.21 -16.78 -12.99
CA ASP A 23 -6.46 -18.22 -12.85
C ASP A 23 -5.70 -18.83 -11.67
N LYS A 24 -4.47 -18.35 -11.40
CA LYS A 24 -3.68 -18.75 -10.22
C LYS A 24 -4.23 -18.17 -8.92
N LEU A 25 -4.72 -16.92 -8.97
CA LEU A 25 -5.30 -16.24 -7.80
C LEU A 25 -6.65 -16.83 -7.38
N PHE A 26 -7.46 -17.30 -8.34
CA PHE A 26 -8.81 -17.82 -8.10
C PHE A 26 -8.91 -18.90 -7.01
N PRO A 27 -8.11 -19.99 -7.03
CA PRO A 27 -8.20 -21.04 -6.01
C PRO A 27 -7.72 -20.60 -4.61
N VAL A 28 -6.96 -19.51 -4.51
CA VAL A 28 -6.40 -19.02 -3.23
C VAL A 28 -7.14 -17.80 -2.67
N SER A 29 -8.14 -17.30 -3.41
CA SER A 29 -8.88 -16.06 -3.11
C SER A 29 -10.38 -16.31 -3.03
N TRP A 30 -10.81 -17.04 -1.99
CA TRP A 30 -12.20 -17.47 -1.78
C TRP A 30 -13.21 -16.31 -1.74
N GLY A 31 -12.84 -15.16 -1.18
CA GLY A 31 -13.66 -13.94 -1.14
C GLY A 31 -13.59 -13.10 -2.42
N ALA A 32 -12.72 -13.46 -3.36
CA ALA A 32 -12.50 -12.73 -4.60
C ALA A 32 -13.12 -13.39 -5.84
N GLN A 33 -13.65 -14.61 -5.72
CA GLN A 33 -14.02 -15.43 -6.89
C GLN A 33 -15.01 -14.74 -7.84
N ASN A 34 -16.04 -14.08 -7.30
CA ASN A 34 -17.00 -13.33 -8.12
C ASN A 34 -16.31 -12.19 -8.88
N SER A 35 -15.42 -11.44 -8.20
CA SER A 35 -14.67 -10.35 -8.80
C SER A 35 -13.65 -10.85 -9.84
N LEU A 36 -12.97 -11.96 -9.59
CA LEU A 36 -12.02 -12.55 -10.53
C LEU A 36 -12.71 -13.07 -11.81
N SER A 37 -13.95 -13.55 -11.70
CA SER A 37 -14.74 -14.03 -12.84
C SER A 37 -15.40 -12.92 -13.66
N GLY A 38 -15.77 -11.80 -13.03
CA GLY A 38 -16.66 -10.82 -13.65
C GLY A 38 -16.21 -9.36 -13.62
N ALA A 39 -15.19 -9.00 -12.84
CA ALA A 39 -14.78 -7.59 -12.76
C ALA A 39 -14.02 -7.16 -14.01
N SER A 40 -14.32 -5.95 -14.49
CA SER A 40 -13.59 -5.32 -15.59
C SER A 40 -12.12 -5.10 -15.25
N HIS A 41 -11.83 -4.76 -13.98
CA HIS A 41 -10.48 -4.59 -13.45
C HIS A 41 -10.36 -5.30 -12.11
N PHE A 42 -9.20 -5.92 -11.89
CA PHE A 42 -8.83 -6.51 -10.61
C PHE A 42 -7.52 -5.88 -10.17
N MET A 43 -7.48 -5.30 -8.97
CA MET A 43 -6.32 -4.58 -8.47
C MET A 43 -5.89 -5.15 -7.12
N ILE A 44 -4.58 -5.31 -6.95
CA ILE A 44 -3.95 -5.61 -5.66
C ILE A 44 -3.25 -4.34 -5.18
N ILE A 45 -3.49 -3.99 -3.91
CA ILE A 45 -2.83 -2.85 -3.26
C ILE A 45 -1.75 -3.40 -2.34
N LEU A 46 -0.50 -3.02 -2.57
CA LEU A 46 0.66 -3.48 -1.83
C LEU A 46 1.12 -2.43 -0.84
N ALA A 47 1.44 -2.84 0.38
CA ALA A 47 2.11 -2.01 1.38
C ALA A 47 3.62 -2.14 1.29
N ARG A 48 4.32 -1.01 1.40
CA ARG A 48 5.78 -1.02 1.54
C ARG A 48 6.19 -1.63 2.88
N LYS A 49 7.25 -2.45 2.85
CA LYS A 49 7.84 -3.08 4.04
C LYS A 49 8.79 -2.10 4.74
N LYS A 50 9.21 -2.45 5.96
CA LYS A 50 10.10 -1.62 6.81
C LYS A 50 11.31 -1.06 6.08
N ALA A 51 11.98 -1.87 5.25
CA ALA A 51 13.16 -1.44 4.50
C ALA A 51 12.93 -0.19 3.63
N ASP A 52 11.70 0.02 3.15
CA ASP A 52 11.32 1.18 2.35
C ASP A 52 10.69 2.30 3.18
N THR A 53 10.31 2.04 4.44
CA THR A 53 9.52 2.98 5.24
C THR A 53 10.27 3.54 6.44
N VAL A 54 11.42 2.99 6.83
CA VAL A 54 12.29 3.62 7.84
C VAL A 54 12.72 5.02 7.39
N ALA A 55 12.92 5.93 8.35
CA ALA A 55 13.13 7.35 8.06
C ALA A 55 14.33 7.66 7.14
N ASP A 56 15.35 6.81 7.16
CA ASP A 56 16.55 6.88 6.33
C ASP A 56 16.45 6.11 5.01
N ALA A 57 15.32 5.45 4.72
CA ALA A 57 15.14 4.69 3.48
C ALA A 57 15.24 5.58 2.23
N ASP A 58 15.80 5.02 1.16
CA ASP A 58 15.91 5.67 -0.15
C ASP A 58 14.54 6.13 -0.67
N TYR A 59 13.50 5.32 -0.44
CA TYR A 59 12.14 5.68 -0.83
C TYR A 59 11.65 6.97 -0.14
N ILE A 60 11.90 7.13 1.16
CA ILE A 60 11.51 8.33 1.91
C ILE A 60 12.27 9.55 1.38
N THR A 61 13.57 9.38 1.11
CA THR A 61 14.39 10.43 0.49
C THR A 61 13.86 10.81 -0.90
N HIS A 62 13.53 9.82 -1.74
CA HIS A 62 12.94 10.05 -3.06
C HIS A 62 11.63 10.83 -2.98
N ILE A 63 10.70 10.47 -2.08
CA ILE A 63 9.45 11.20 -1.92
C ILE A 63 9.71 12.66 -1.51
N MET A 64 10.60 12.91 -0.55
CA MET A 64 10.85 14.29 -0.10
C MET A 64 11.58 15.13 -1.16
N LYS A 65 12.60 14.57 -1.80
CA LYS A 65 13.49 15.29 -2.72
C LYS A 65 12.91 15.37 -4.13
N ASP A 66 12.57 14.23 -4.71
CA ASP A 66 12.29 14.13 -6.15
C ASP A 66 10.80 14.35 -6.45
N ILE A 67 9.91 14.01 -5.52
CA ILE A 67 8.45 14.17 -5.70
C ILE A 67 7.96 15.48 -5.07
N LYS A 68 8.35 15.78 -3.83
CA LYS A 68 7.91 16.98 -3.11
C LYS A 68 8.84 18.19 -3.26
N HIS A 69 10.02 18.01 -3.85
CA HIS A 69 11.01 19.08 -4.08
C HIS A 69 11.35 19.89 -2.81
N MET A 70 11.43 19.21 -1.67
CA MET A 70 11.74 19.84 -0.39
C MET A 70 13.20 20.32 -0.34
N PRO A 71 13.48 21.52 0.19
CA PRO A 71 14.83 21.94 0.54
C PRO A 71 15.51 20.98 1.53
N GLU A 72 16.84 20.85 1.48
CA GLU A 72 17.60 19.87 2.26
C GLU A 72 17.42 20.03 3.78
N ASP A 73 17.34 21.26 4.27
CA ASP A 73 17.07 21.57 5.68
C ASP A 73 15.69 21.07 6.12
N VAL A 74 14.68 21.25 5.28
CA VAL A 74 13.32 20.73 5.50
C VAL A 74 13.30 19.20 5.47
N GLN A 75 14.03 18.57 4.54
CA GLN A 75 14.17 17.11 4.50
C GLN A 75 14.78 16.57 5.79
N ASN A 76 15.84 17.21 6.30
CA ASN A 76 16.51 16.79 7.52
C ASN A 76 15.61 16.96 8.75
N MET A 77 14.86 18.07 8.85
CA MET A 77 13.87 18.28 9.91
C MET A 77 12.77 17.21 9.86
N MET A 78 12.21 16.95 8.68
CA MET A 78 11.13 15.98 8.50
C MET A 78 11.60 14.55 8.78
N ARG A 79 12.83 14.20 8.37
CA ARG A 79 13.46 12.91 8.68
C ARG A 79 13.64 12.73 10.18
N GLY A 80 14.09 13.75 10.90
CA GLY A 80 14.22 13.72 12.35
C GLY A 80 12.87 13.50 13.05
N ALA A 81 11.84 14.25 12.66
CA ALA A 81 10.49 14.11 13.21
C ALA A 81 9.89 12.73 12.92
N TYR A 82 10.07 12.22 11.69
CA TYR A 82 9.58 10.92 11.29
C TYR A 82 10.31 9.78 12.01
N GLY A 83 11.64 9.88 12.17
CA GLY A 83 12.42 8.94 12.97
C GLY A 83 12.00 8.92 14.44
N ASN A 84 11.76 10.09 15.05
CA ASN A 84 11.22 10.16 16.41
C ASN A 84 9.85 9.49 16.53
N PHE A 85 8.96 9.76 15.58
CA PHE A 85 7.64 9.12 15.52
C PHE A 85 7.76 7.59 15.47
N GLN A 86 8.63 7.07 14.61
CA GLN A 86 8.83 5.63 14.44
C GLN A 86 9.44 4.98 15.69
N THR A 87 10.41 5.61 16.33
CA THR A 87 11.12 5.02 17.47
C THR A 87 10.38 5.22 18.79
N ASN A 88 9.92 6.44 19.06
CA ASN A 88 9.47 6.85 20.39
C ASN A 88 7.95 6.90 20.51
N ASP A 89 7.28 7.58 19.57
CA ASP A 89 5.84 7.85 19.70
C ASP A 89 5.01 6.60 19.41
N PHE A 90 5.34 5.88 18.34
CA PHE A 90 4.59 4.71 17.86
C PHE A 90 5.35 3.39 18.01
N LYS A 91 6.65 3.41 18.34
CA LYS A 91 7.48 2.23 18.61
C LYS A 91 7.39 1.15 17.53
N LEU A 92 7.53 1.58 16.28
CA LEU A 92 7.41 0.75 15.08
C LEU A 92 8.72 0.05 14.70
N ILE A 93 9.88 0.61 15.09
CA ILE A 93 11.19 0.15 14.60
C ILE A 93 11.51 -1.29 15.04
N ASP A 94 11.07 -1.70 16.23
CA ASP A 94 11.41 -3.01 16.79
C ASP A 94 10.61 -4.17 16.19
N SER A 95 9.65 -3.89 15.30
CA SER A 95 8.80 -4.90 14.69
C SER A 95 8.49 -4.59 13.23
N ASP A 96 9.00 -5.44 12.34
CA ASP A 96 8.68 -5.39 10.92
C ASP A 96 7.18 -5.50 10.68
N ARG A 97 6.48 -6.28 11.51
CA ARG A 97 5.02 -6.39 11.47
C ARG A 97 4.33 -5.08 11.86
N ALA A 98 4.77 -4.43 12.93
CA ALA A 98 4.18 -3.16 13.36
C ALA A 98 4.38 -2.07 12.31
N MET A 99 5.56 -2.00 11.69
CA MET A 99 5.84 -1.08 10.60
C MET A 99 4.99 -1.37 9.36
N PHE A 100 4.86 -2.64 8.99
CA PHE A 100 4.02 -3.08 7.88
C PHE A 100 2.52 -2.78 8.13
N ASP A 101 2.03 -3.01 9.34
CA ASP A 101 0.65 -2.71 9.72
C ASP A 101 0.39 -1.19 9.70
N TRP A 102 1.37 -0.36 10.12
CA TRP A 102 1.28 1.09 9.97
C TRP A 102 1.15 1.50 8.50
N ALA A 103 1.99 0.96 7.61
CA ALA A 103 1.90 1.24 6.17
C ALA A 103 0.56 0.77 5.59
N SER A 104 0.12 -0.43 6.00
CA SER A 104 -1.16 -1.01 5.58
C SER A 104 -2.34 -0.14 5.97
N LYS A 105 -2.37 0.44 7.19
CA LYS A 105 -3.43 1.38 7.59
C LYS A 105 -3.57 2.57 6.65
N GLN A 106 -2.47 3.03 6.03
CA GLN A 106 -2.52 4.13 5.05
C GLN A 106 -3.22 3.67 3.76
N ILE A 107 -3.01 2.42 3.36
CA ILE A 107 -3.68 1.81 2.20
C ILE A 107 -5.18 1.72 2.37
N TYR A 108 -5.71 1.41 3.56
CA TYR A 108 -7.16 1.37 3.77
C TYR A 108 -7.82 2.73 3.56
N ILE A 109 -7.10 3.83 3.81
CA ILE A 109 -7.57 5.18 3.47
C ILE A 109 -7.64 5.34 1.95
N ALA A 110 -6.59 4.90 1.23
CA ALA A 110 -6.58 4.94 -0.23
C ALA A 110 -7.69 4.07 -0.83
N LEU A 111 -7.90 2.86 -0.31
CA LEU A 111 -8.98 1.96 -0.67
C LEU A 111 -10.34 2.63 -0.48
N GLY A 112 -10.61 3.22 0.70
CA GLY A 112 -11.86 3.92 0.97
C GLY A 112 -12.16 5.00 -0.07
N ASN A 113 -11.17 5.86 -0.36
CA ASN A 113 -11.32 6.90 -1.38
C ASN A 113 -11.53 6.33 -2.79
N MET A 114 -10.87 5.23 -3.14
CA MET A 114 -11.07 4.57 -4.44
C MET A 114 -12.49 4.02 -4.59
N LEU A 115 -13.02 3.36 -3.55
CA LEU A 115 -14.38 2.83 -3.54
C LEU A 115 -15.41 3.97 -3.65
N THR A 116 -15.25 5.04 -2.87
CA THR A 116 -16.13 6.21 -2.94
C THR A 116 -16.08 6.88 -4.32
N THR A 117 -14.89 7.03 -4.90
CA THR A 117 -14.73 7.63 -6.23
C THR A 117 -15.35 6.75 -7.32
N ALA A 118 -15.18 5.42 -7.24
CA ALA A 118 -15.80 4.48 -8.16
C ALA A 118 -17.34 4.62 -8.11
N ALA A 119 -17.93 4.64 -6.92
CA ALA A 119 -19.37 4.83 -6.75
C ALA A 119 -19.86 6.17 -7.33
N MET A 120 -19.11 7.27 -7.12
CA MET A 120 -19.43 8.59 -7.71
C MET A 120 -19.42 8.57 -9.24
N LEU A 121 -18.59 7.73 -9.84
CA LEU A 121 -18.50 7.54 -11.29
C LEU A 121 -19.48 6.49 -11.82
N GLY A 122 -20.36 5.94 -10.97
CA GLY A 122 -21.31 4.89 -11.35
C GLY A 122 -20.64 3.53 -11.60
N VAL A 123 -19.48 3.28 -11.00
CA VAL A 123 -18.72 2.03 -11.12
C VAL A 123 -18.85 1.23 -9.83
N ASP A 124 -19.38 0.01 -9.93
CA ASP A 124 -19.41 -0.93 -8.82
C ASP A 124 -18.00 -1.42 -8.46
N SER A 125 -17.73 -1.54 -7.16
CA SER A 125 -16.45 -2.02 -6.65
C SER A 125 -16.63 -2.83 -5.36
N CYS A 126 -15.69 -3.73 -5.08
CA CYS A 126 -15.74 -4.62 -3.92
C CYS A 126 -14.35 -4.74 -3.28
N PRO A 127 -14.16 -4.30 -2.01
CA PRO A 127 -12.94 -4.55 -1.27
C PRO A 127 -12.86 -6.02 -0.84
N ILE A 128 -11.64 -6.59 -0.83
CA ILE A 128 -11.43 -8.02 -0.62
C ILE A 128 -10.26 -8.24 0.36
N GLU A 129 -10.52 -9.00 1.42
CA GLU A 129 -9.50 -9.61 2.30
C GLU A 129 -9.56 -11.14 2.28
N GLY A 130 -10.56 -11.72 1.61
CA GLY A 130 -10.82 -13.15 1.61
C GLY A 130 -9.86 -13.94 0.71
N PHE A 131 -8.59 -13.97 1.06
CA PHE A 131 -7.55 -14.73 0.35
C PHE A 131 -6.45 -15.20 1.31
N ASN A 132 -5.65 -16.17 0.85
CA ASN A 132 -4.44 -16.57 1.57
C ASN A 132 -3.27 -15.68 1.15
N ILE A 133 -2.77 -14.85 2.08
CA ILE A 133 -1.73 -13.85 1.78
C ILE A 133 -0.42 -14.46 1.29
N GLU A 134 0.06 -15.55 1.90
CA GLU A 134 1.33 -16.20 1.53
C GLU A 134 1.30 -16.73 0.10
N LYS A 135 0.20 -17.40 -0.27
CA LYS A 135 0.02 -17.92 -1.63
C LYS A 135 -0.12 -16.82 -2.67
N VAL A 136 -0.79 -15.71 -2.33
CA VAL A 136 -0.89 -14.56 -3.23
C VAL A 136 0.49 -13.91 -3.42
N GLU A 137 1.26 -13.71 -2.36
CA GLU A 137 2.63 -13.18 -2.46
C GLU A 137 3.53 -14.08 -3.32
N GLU A 138 3.44 -15.41 -3.20
CA GLU A 138 4.16 -16.35 -4.05
C GLU A 138 3.79 -16.18 -5.53
N ILE A 139 2.49 -16.08 -5.85
CA ILE A 139 2.00 -15.90 -7.23
C ILE A 139 2.50 -14.59 -7.84
N LEU A 140 2.59 -13.52 -7.05
CA LEU A 140 3.00 -12.19 -7.51
C LEU A 140 4.52 -11.98 -7.56
N SER A 141 5.29 -12.87 -6.91
CA SER A 141 6.76 -12.82 -6.92
C SER A 141 7.38 -13.53 -8.13
N LEU A 142 6.54 -14.12 -9.00
CA LEU A 142 6.89 -14.69 -10.31
C LEU A 142 6.86 -13.62 -11.41
#